data_AF-A0A4W3J063-F1
#
_entry.id   AF-A0A4W3J063-F1
#
_cell.length_a   1.000
_cell.length_b   1.000
_cell.length_c   1.000
_cell.angle_alpha   90.00
_cell.angle_beta   90.00
_cell.angle_gamma   90.00
#
_symmetry.space_group_name_H-M   'P 1'
#
loop_
_entity.id
_entity.type
_entity.pdbx_description
1 polymer ?
#
loop_
_entity_poly.entity_id
_entity_poly.type
_entity_poly.pdbx_seq_one_letter_code
_entity_poly.pdbx_strand_id
1 'polypeptide(L)'
;FEKAEKLARGAALKWASGMFYHPDQLERLSQYRKRESQRTSSIQTRLKSAVHSYLEGVGIGIRHLRASLDDIGNVCETLVEVREDWQSKLNSFQSLRQLSSLVSEHVQLATAVHNLQQVLAVPEVVMETHQLIEQRRLLEAHTKLMELECWRDSILYQLNRAGQHNSEGEQVVLSYFSGVGQLNEELAKELWDVITCGLTLVKQDPALFVSAIRIIEREERIDQIILEGQSQHKFLPLGRPKNLRRKVFHVLERSTAAQFRARQTDTKGPGLANHLGALQNNILNDLKIVKDLMVQCCPPHYNILQTYVMLHHKCLSGHLQDIISWDLEKNEIYTVLNWILHVYHSPEMMAHPDLCPDVDVSALVPLISQDAQEQLQNKYVNALRVSVSDWMQKALDAEVNDWYRDEEPESDHEGYFHSSLPVIVTQMLEENVQVAAEISPALRDQVVIMALQELETFLYSRRGTELFLVSMSVCLRQFLLVEGLRLLIIEYVQTLMLKKMVCKNPEEREKVSERMSRDSVQLRAIFHKLGLDDCDHLTSVISSVSELLRLTDTSLLGLEVSGLVTKYPDISDEHVSVLLDIRGDVSKDVRGTVLEMLEQNTQLPPEDYQPIFTDIVVPAPALPFCLPAVRCA
;
A
#
# COMPACT_ATOMS: atom_id res chain seq x y z
N PHE A 1 -8.50 -76.00 35.65
CA PHE A 1 -8.02 -77.37 35.37
C PHE A 1 -8.96 -78.14 34.44
N GLU A 2 -10.24 -78.27 34.76
CA GLU A 2 -11.21 -79.09 33.99
C GLU A 2 -11.34 -78.74 32.49
N LYS A 3 -11.35 -77.44 32.14
CA LYS A 3 -11.44 -76.98 30.74
C LYS A 3 -10.19 -77.32 29.91
N ALA A 4 -9.01 -77.21 30.52
CA ALA A 4 -7.74 -77.55 29.88
C ALA A 4 -7.60 -79.06 29.69
N GLU A 5 -8.08 -79.85 30.66
CA GLU A 5 -8.12 -81.31 30.55
C GLU A 5 -9.05 -81.78 29.44
N LYS A 6 -10.26 -81.20 29.33
CA LYS A 6 -11.19 -81.51 28.23
C LYS A 6 -10.60 -81.16 26.86
N LEU A 7 -9.91 -80.02 26.72
CA LEU A 7 -9.21 -79.62 25.49
C LEU A 7 -8.04 -80.56 25.16
N ALA A 8 -7.20 -80.89 26.15
CA ALA A 8 -6.07 -81.80 25.97
C ALA A 8 -6.55 -83.20 25.56
N ARG A 9 -7.64 -83.69 26.18
CA ARG A 9 -8.25 -84.98 25.84
C ARG A 9 -8.85 -84.99 24.44
N GLY A 10 -9.55 -83.91 24.05
CA GLY A 10 -10.05 -83.75 22.68
C GLY A 10 -8.94 -83.70 21.63
N ALA A 11 -7.85 -82.97 21.90
CA ALA A 11 -6.67 -82.90 21.04
C ALA A 11 -5.95 -84.25 20.94
N ALA A 12 -5.79 -84.96 22.06
CA ALA A 12 -5.19 -86.28 22.10
C ALA A 12 -6.00 -87.31 21.31
N LEU A 13 -7.34 -87.29 21.41
CA LEU A 13 -8.23 -88.15 20.63
C LEU A 13 -8.16 -87.85 19.12
N LYS A 14 -8.14 -86.57 18.74
CA LYS A 14 -8.00 -86.16 17.33
C LYS A 14 -6.63 -86.55 16.76
N TRP A 15 -5.57 -86.41 17.54
CA TRP A 15 -4.24 -86.86 17.17
C TRP A 15 -4.17 -88.39 17.05
N ALA A 16 -4.71 -89.13 18.02
CA ALA A 16 -4.71 -90.59 18.02
C ALA A 16 -5.49 -91.17 16.82
N SER A 17 -6.67 -90.61 16.51
CA SER A 17 -7.45 -91.01 15.32
C SER A 17 -6.73 -90.75 14.00
N GLY A 18 -5.93 -89.67 13.89
CA GLY A 18 -5.12 -89.39 12.71
C GLY A 18 -3.84 -90.23 12.58
N MET A 19 -3.33 -90.79 13.69
CA MET A 19 -2.08 -91.56 13.73
C MET A 19 -2.27 -93.08 13.72
N PHE A 20 -3.40 -93.59 14.20
CA PHE A 20 -3.69 -95.01 14.34
C PHE A 20 -4.98 -95.38 13.59
N TYR A 21 -5.03 -95.12 12.28
CA TYR A 21 -6.22 -95.39 11.46
C TYR A 21 -6.23 -96.82 10.86
N HIS A 22 -5.10 -97.54 10.89
CA HIS A 22 -5.02 -98.97 10.54
C HIS A 22 -4.38 -99.81 11.66
N PRO A 23 -4.76 -101.10 11.81
CA PRO A 23 -4.29 -101.96 12.91
C PRO A 23 -2.76 -102.10 12.97
N ASP A 24 -2.09 -102.21 11.83
CA ASP A 24 -0.63 -102.40 11.74
C ASP A 24 0.16 -101.22 12.33
N GLN A 25 -0.45 -100.03 12.43
CA GLN A 25 0.17 -98.84 13.01
C GLN A 25 0.22 -98.86 14.55
N LEU A 26 -0.57 -99.74 15.19
CA LEU A 26 -0.57 -99.91 16.65
C LEU A 26 0.72 -100.58 17.17
N GLU A 27 1.51 -101.25 16.33
CA GLU A 27 2.82 -101.79 16.73
C GLU A 27 3.75 -100.69 17.27
N ARG A 28 3.62 -99.46 16.74
CA ARG A 28 4.40 -98.28 17.17
C ARG A 28 3.84 -97.62 18.43
N LEU A 29 2.68 -98.02 18.93
CA LEU A 29 2.05 -97.44 20.14
C LEU A 29 2.97 -97.55 21.37
N SER A 30 3.69 -98.66 21.51
CA SER A 30 4.66 -98.88 22.60
C SER A 30 5.78 -97.84 22.57
N GLN A 31 6.28 -97.48 21.38
CA GLN A 31 7.30 -96.46 21.17
C GLN A 31 6.75 -95.06 21.48
N TYR A 32 5.53 -94.73 21.03
CA TYR A 32 4.89 -93.46 21.35
C TYR A 32 4.59 -93.31 22.85
N ARG A 33 4.11 -94.37 23.51
CA ARG A 33 3.87 -94.38 24.96
C ARG A 33 5.17 -94.16 25.73
N LYS A 34 6.26 -94.78 25.30
CA LYS A 34 7.60 -94.56 25.89
C LYS A 34 8.07 -93.11 25.66
N ARG A 35 7.88 -92.57 24.46
CA ARG A 35 8.20 -91.17 24.13
C ARG A 35 7.39 -90.18 24.98
N GLU A 36 6.09 -90.39 25.12
CA GLU A 36 5.22 -89.48 25.88
C GLU A 36 5.46 -89.59 27.38
N SER A 37 5.76 -90.80 27.89
CA SER A 37 6.20 -91.00 29.27
C SER A 37 7.53 -90.28 29.54
N GLN A 38 8.50 -90.38 28.63
CA GLN A 38 9.77 -89.64 28.73
C GLN A 38 9.56 -88.12 28.64
N ARG A 39 8.71 -87.65 27.73
CA ARG A 39 8.35 -86.23 27.61
C ARG A 39 7.67 -85.73 28.88
N THR A 40 6.72 -86.47 29.44
CA THR A 40 6.04 -86.11 30.69
C THR A 40 7.00 -86.07 31.87
N SER A 41 7.87 -87.07 32.00
CA SER A 41 8.91 -87.11 33.04
C SER A 41 9.90 -85.95 32.91
N SER A 42 10.31 -85.61 31.68
CA SER A 42 11.17 -84.45 31.40
C SER A 42 10.49 -83.13 31.74
N ILE A 43 9.22 -82.94 31.37
CA ILE A 43 8.46 -81.74 31.74
C ILE A 43 8.30 -81.64 33.25
N GLN A 44 8.00 -82.74 33.94
CA GLN A 44 7.79 -82.74 35.38
C GLN A 44 9.10 -82.49 36.16
N THR A 45 10.23 -83.02 35.70
CA THR A 45 11.54 -82.73 36.28
C THR A 45 11.94 -81.27 36.04
N ARG A 46 11.74 -80.74 34.82
CA ARG A 46 11.96 -79.32 34.54
C ARG A 46 11.05 -78.41 35.37
N LEU A 47 9.77 -78.77 35.54
CA LEU A 47 8.83 -78.01 36.36
C LEU A 47 9.25 -78.03 37.83
N LYS A 48 9.62 -79.20 38.38
CA LYS A 48 10.11 -79.31 39.76
C LYS A 48 11.38 -78.47 39.97
N SER A 49 12.33 -78.55 39.05
CA SER A 49 13.57 -77.76 39.12
C SER A 49 13.29 -76.26 39.02
N ALA A 50 12.41 -75.84 38.09
CA ALA A 50 12.04 -74.44 37.94
C ALA A 50 11.28 -73.90 39.17
N VAL A 51 10.31 -74.66 39.70
CA VAL A 51 9.57 -74.27 40.90
C VAL A 51 10.48 -74.22 42.12
N HIS A 52 11.40 -75.18 42.27
CA HIS A 52 12.36 -75.18 43.36
C HIS A 52 13.31 -73.98 43.28
N SER A 53 13.88 -73.71 42.11
CA SER A 53 14.74 -72.54 41.88
C SER A 53 13.99 -71.22 42.11
N TYR A 54 12.72 -71.13 41.72
CA TYR A 54 11.91 -69.93 41.94
C TYR A 54 11.61 -69.72 43.43
N LEU A 55 11.21 -70.78 44.15
CA LEU A 55 10.96 -70.70 45.59
C LEU A 55 12.23 -70.41 46.39
N GLU A 56 13.37 -70.98 45.98
CA GLU A 56 14.67 -70.70 46.57
C GLU A 56 15.11 -69.26 46.30
N GLY A 57 14.97 -68.77 45.06
CA GLY A 57 15.24 -67.38 44.69
C GLY A 57 14.37 -66.38 45.46
N VAL A 58 13.07 -66.65 45.61
CA VAL A 58 12.16 -65.82 46.41
C VAL A 58 12.52 -65.90 47.90
N GLY A 59 12.86 -67.08 48.41
CA GLY A 59 13.29 -67.27 49.80
C GLY A 59 14.61 -66.57 50.13
N ILE A 60 15.57 -66.56 49.19
CA ILE A 60 16.81 -65.79 49.27
C ILE A 60 16.50 -64.28 49.23
N GLY A 61 15.65 -63.84 48.28
CA GLY A 61 15.25 -62.45 48.15
C GLY A 61 14.58 -61.88 49.41
N ILE A 62 13.67 -62.64 50.04
CA ILE A 62 13.02 -62.22 51.29
C ILE A 62 14.02 -62.16 52.44
N ARG A 63 14.96 -63.11 52.52
CA ARG A 63 16.01 -63.09 53.55
C ARG A 63 16.93 -61.87 53.38
N HIS A 64 17.34 -61.55 52.16
CA HIS A 64 18.12 -60.36 51.88
C HIS A 64 17.35 -59.08 52.21
N LEU A 65 16.08 -58.98 51.84
CA LEU A 65 15.26 -57.80 52.17
C LEU A 65 15.14 -57.60 53.68
N ARG A 66 14.94 -58.68 54.45
CA ARG A 66 14.91 -58.59 55.92
C ARG A 66 16.26 -58.16 56.50
N ALA A 67 17.36 -58.75 56.02
CA ALA A 67 18.70 -58.37 56.46
C ALA A 67 18.99 -56.90 56.15
N SER A 68 18.69 -56.43 54.94
CA SER A 68 18.88 -55.02 54.57
C SER A 68 18.03 -54.07 55.39
N LEU A 69 16.82 -54.47 55.81
CA LEU A 69 15.97 -53.64 56.66
C LEU A 69 16.54 -53.51 58.07
N ASP A 70 17.12 -54.60 58.59
CA ASP A 70 17.84 -54.62 59.87
C ASP A 70 19.13 -53.80 59.79
N ASP A 71 19.90 -53.95 58.71
CA ASP A 71 21.10 -53.16 58.43
C ASP A 71 20.77 -51.66 58.36
N ILE A 72 19.67 -51.27 57.70
CA ILE A 72 19.23 -49.87 57.64
C ILE A 72 18.82 -49.37 59.03
N GLY A 73 18.15 -50.19 59.84
CA GLY A 73 17.83 -49.87 61.23
C GLY A 73 19.11 -49.56 62.04
N ASN A 74 20.09 -50.45 61.97
CA ASN A 74 21.39 -50.29 62.62
C ASN A 74 22.14 -49.04 62.12
N VAL A 75 22.11 -48.76 60.81
CA VAL A 75 22.70 -47.54 60.24
C VAL A 75 21.99 -46.29 60.77
N CYS A 76 20.67 -46.31 60.89
CA CYS A 76 19.92 -45.18 61.45
C CYS A 76 20.28 -44.94 62.92
N GLU A 77 20.36 -46.00 63.74
CA GLU A 77 20.76 -45.88 65.14
C GLU A 77 22.19 -45.35 65.29
N THR A 78 23.15 -45.93 64.55
CA THR A 78 24.53 -45.44 64.55
C THR A 78 24.65 -44.00 64.06
N LEU A 79 23.84 -43.56 63.08
CA LEU A 79 23.80 -42.16 62.64
C LEU A 79 23.23 -41.22 63.71
N VAL A 80 22.28 -41.68 64.52
CA VAL A 80 21.77 -40.91 65.67
C VAL A 80 22.86 -40.80 66.74
N GLU A 81 23.53 -41.90 67.08
CA GLU A 81 24.65 -41.89 68.02
C GLU A 81 25.76 -40.95 67.56
N VAL A 82 26.19 -41.03 66.30
CA VAL A 82 27.21 -40.13 65.73
C VAL A 82 26.78 -38.67 65.79
N ARG A 83 25.49 -38.38 65.56
CA ARG A 83 24.95 -37.01 65.66
C ARG A 83 25.02 -36.49 67.09
N GLU A 84 24.63 -37.30 68.09
CA GLU A 84 24.70 -36.92 69.50
C GLU A 84 26.17 -36.75 69.96
N ASP A 85 27.07 -37.62 69.50
CA ASP A 85 28.51 -37.53 69.73
C ASP A 85 29.11 -36.24 69.13
N TRP A 86 28.67 -35.86 67.92
CA TRP A 86 29.06 -34.60 67.30
C TRP A 86 28.51 -33.38 68.04
N GLN A 87 27.26 -33.43 68.51
CA GLN A 87 26.64 -32.35 69.27
C GLN A 87 27.26 -32.17 70.66
N SER A 88 27.64 -33.25 71.34
CA SER A 88 28.34 -33.15 72.62
C SER A 88 29.75 -32.59 72.45
N LYS A 89 30.44 -32.94 71.35
CA LYS A 89 31.77 -32.42 71.01
C LYS A 89 31.77 -31.04 70.37
N LEU A 90 30.62 -30.50 69.92
CA LEU A 90 30.49 -29.17 69.31
C LEU A 90 31.01 -28.04 70.23
N ASN A 91 30.93 -28.23 71.56
CA ASN A 91 31.48 -27.30 72.54
C ASN A 91 33.02 -27.26 72.56
N SER A 92 33.70 -28.32 72.12
CA SER A 92 35.17 -28.41 72.04
C SER A 92 35.74 -27.69 70.81
N PHE A 93 34.92 -27.32 69.82
CA PHE A 93 35.35 -26.65 68.57
C PHE A 93 35.69 -25.16 68.74
N GLN A 94 35.66 -24.61 69.96
CA GLN A 94 36.14 -23.24 70.20
C GLN A 94 37.63 -23.08 69.82
N SER A 95 38.45 -24.10 70.02
CA SER A 95 39.85 -24.12 69.57
C SER A 95 39.98 -24.14 68.03
N LEU A 96 39.02 -24.73 67.32
CA LEU A 96 38.96 -24.74 65.85
C LEU A 96 38.51 -23.39 65.26
N ARG A 97 37.89 -22.50 66.04
CA ARG A 97 37.68 -21.11 65.61
C ARG A 97 39.01 -20.36 65.47
N GLN A 98 39.97 -20.59 66.37
CA GLN A 98 41.31 -20.00 66.28
C GLN A 98 42.08 -20.56 65.07
N LEU A 99 41.93 -21.85 64.79
CA LEU A 99 42.50 -22.46 63.59
C LEU A 99 41.83 -21.92 62.31
N SER A 100 40.50 -21.74 62.33
CA SER A 100 39.74 -21.14 61.23
C SER A 100 40.13 -19.67 60.99
N SER A 101 40.39 -18.88 62.04
CA SER A 101 40.86 -17.50 61.88
C SER A 101 42.28 -17.47 61.31
N LEU A 102 43.18 -18.34 61.79
CA LEU A 102 44.54 -18.47 61.27
C LEU A 102 44.55 -18.93 59.80
N VAL A 103 43.71 -19.89 59.44
CA VAL A 103 43.54 -20.34 58.04
C VAL A 103 42.98 -19.21 57.18
N SER A 104 42.04 -18.40 57.69
CA SER A 104 41.53 -17.22 56.99
C SER A 104 42.63 -16.19 56.74
N GLU A 105 43.45 -15.88 57.75
CA GLU A 105 44.60 -14.97 57.61
C GLU A 105 45.64 -15.51 56.62
N HIS A 106 45.95 -16.81 56.67
CA HIS A 106 46.87 -17.43 55.73
C HIS A 106 46.34 -17.42 54.30
N VAL A 107 45.04 -17.68 54.10
CA VAL A 107 44.40 -17.58 52.78
C VAL A 107 44.45 -16.14 52.27
N GLN A 108 44.15 -15.16 53.11
CA GLN A 108 44.24 -13.73 52.76
C GLN A 108 45.67 -13.32 52.39
N LEU A 109 46.68 -13.72 53.18
CA LEU A 109 48.10 -13.43 52.90
C LEU A 109 48.58 -14.11 51.63
N ALA A 110 48.27 -15.39 51.42
CA ALA A 110 48.64 -16.11 50.20
C ALA A 110 48.02 -15.46 48.95
N THR A 111 46.77 -15.03 49.07
CA THR A 111 46.05 -14.33 48.01
C THR A 111 46.64 -12.95 47.74
N ALA A 112 46.98 -12.20 48.80
CA ALA A 112 47.65 -10.91 48.68
C ALA A 112 49.02 -11.03 48.00
N VAL A 113 49.84 -12.02 48.36
CA VAL A 113 51.15 -12.28 47.74
C VAL A 113 51.01 -12.63 46.26
N HIS A 114 50.01 -13.45 45.91
CA HIS A 114 49.72 -13.78 44.51
C HIS A 114 49.30 -12.54 43.70
N ASN A 115 48.37 -11.74 44.25
CA ASN A 115 47.89 -10.52 43.60
C ASN A 115 48.99 -9.43 43.53
N LEU A 116 49.94 -9.39 44.45
CA LEU A 116 50.98 -8.34 44.52
C LEU A 116 51.85 -8.32 43.26
N GLN A 117 52.20 -9.49 42.72
CA GLN A 117 52.94 -9.59 41.46
C GLN A 117 52.15 -9.01 40.28
N GLN A 118 50.84 -9.25 40.25
CA GLN A 118 49.96 -8.74 39.19
C GLN A 118 49.76 -7.22 39.31
N VAL A 119 49.52 -6.72 40.52
CA VAL A 119 49.33 -5.29 40.80
C VAL A 119 50.54 -4.48 40.34
N LEU A 120 51.76 -4.93 40.62
CA LEU A 120 52.98 -4.23 40.20
C LEU A 120 53.14 -4.13 38.68
N ALA A 121 52.59 -5.07 37.92
CA ALA A 121 52.65 -5.08 36.46
C ALA A 121 51.58 -4.19 35.80
N VAL A 122 50.56 -3.72 36.53
CA VAL A 122 49.42 -2.99 35.96
C VAL A 122 49.86 -1.74 35.16
N PRO A 123 50.73 -0.84 35.64
CA PRO A 123 51.08 0.36 34.89
C PRO A 123 51.78 0.07 33.56
N GLU A 124 52.65 -0.95 33.54
CA GLU A 124 53.38 -1.38 32.34
C GLU A 124 52.41 -1.98 31.32
N VAL A 125 51.54 -2.91 31.74
CA VAL A 125 50.55 -3.54 30.85
C VAL A 125 49.53 -2.53 30.34
N VAL A 126 49.14 -1.53 31.15
CA VAL A 126 48.25 -0.45 30.71
C VAL A 126 48.90 0.36 29.58
N MET A 127 50.17 0.74 29.74
CA MET A 127 50.91 1.48 28.73
C MET A 127 51.11 0.66 27.44
N GLU A 128 51.48 -0.62 27.55
CA GLU A 128 51.59 -1.52 26.41
C GLU A 128 50.26 -1.68 25.67
N THR A 129 49.16 -1.84 26.42
CA THR A 129 47.81 -1.98 25.84
C THR A 129 47.42 -0.73 25.06
N HIS A 130 47.70 0.46 25.60
CA HIS A 130 47.44 1.72 24.90
C HIS A 130 48.17 1.80 23.56
N GLN A 131 49.46 1.46 23.51
CA GLN A 131 50.25 1.43 22.27
C GLN A 131 49.69 0.42 21.25
N LEU A 132 49.21 -0.74 21.71
CA LEU A 132 48.58 -1.74 20.83
C LEU A 132 47.26 -1.23 20.23
N ILE A 133 46.48 -0.44 20.99
CA ILE A 133 45.26 0.21 20.49
C ILE A 133 45.63 1.24 19.41
N GLU A 134 46.61 2.12 19.68
CA GLU A 134 47.08 3.12 18.70
C GLU A 134 47.58 2.49 17.40
N GLN A 135 48.24 1.32 17.49
CA GLN A 135 48.71 0.54 16.34
C GLN A 135 47.62 -0.29 15.65
N ARG A 136 46.36 -0.23 16.12
CA ARG A 136 45.23 -1.04 15.65
C ARG A 136 45.45 -2.56 15.73
N ARG A 137 46.29 -3.03 16.64
CA ARG A 137 46.48 -4.46 16.95
C ARG A 137 45.43 -4.92 17.96
N LEU A 138 44.15 -4.81 17.55
CA LEU A 138 43.00 -4.88 18.44
C LEU A 138 42.87 -6.19 19.23
N LEU A 139 43.22 -7.33 18.62
CA LEU A 139 43.13 -8.65 19.30
C LEU A 139 44.13 -8.78 20.46
N GLU A 140 45.33 -8.25 20.27
CA GLU A 140 46.37 -8.28 21.30
C GLU A 140 46.05 -7.30 22.41
N ALA A 141 45.63 -6.07 22.04
CA ALA A 141 45.12 -5.09 22.99
C ALA A 141 43.95 -5.65 23.83
N HIS A 142 42.99 -6.32 23.18
CA HIS A 142 41.86 -6.94 23.87
C HIS A 142 42.30 -8.04 24.84
N THR A 143 43.30 -8.84 24.48
CA THR A 143 43.84 -9.89 25.35
C THR A 143 44.45 -9.29 26.62
N LYS A 144 45.28 -8.25 26.48
CA LYS A 144 45.87 -7.54 27.62
C LYS A 144 44.83 -6.82 28.48
N LEU A 145 43.81 -6.23 27.84
CA LEU A 145 42.71 -5.60 28.55
C LEU A 145 41.89 -6.61 29.36
N MET A 146 41.63 -7.80 28.82
CA MET A 146 40.96 -8.88 29.56
C MET A 146 41.80 -9.37 30.75
N GLU A 147 43.14 -9.45 30.62
CA GLU A 147 44.03 -9.78 31.74
C GLU A 147 43.88 -8.75 32.87
N LEU A 148 43.91 -7.46 32.53
CA LEU A 148 43.71 -6.35 33.48
C LEU A 148 42.33 -6.36 34.14
N GLU A 149 41.26 -6.57 33.37
CA GLU A 149 39.89 -6.73 33.90
C GLU A 149 39.82 -7.93 34.86
N CYS A 150 40.43 -9.06 34.49
CA CYS A 150 40.44 -10.26 35.32
C CYS A 150 41.18 -10.04 36.65
N TRP A 151 42.32 -9.35 36.64
CA TRP A 151 43.05 -9.02 37.86
C TRP A 151 42.23 -8.12 38.78
N ARG A 152 41.64 -7.05 38.24
CA ARG A 152 40.74 -6.14 38.97
C ARG A 152 39.57 -6.89 39.58
N ASP A 153 38.86 -7.68 38.76
CA ASP A 153 37.62 -8.34 39.15
C ASP A 153 37.87 -9.49 40.13
N SER A 154 39.04 -10.16 40.06
CA SER A 154 39.48 -11.15 41.05
C SER A 154 39.67 -10.52 42.44
N ILE A 155 40.32 -9.35 42.50
CA ILE A 155 40.51 -8.61 43.76
C ILE A 155 39.15 -8.16 44.31
N LEU A 156 38.28 -7.58 43.47
CA LEU A 156 36.94 -7.15 43.87
C LEU A 156 36.06 -8.33 44.33
N TYR A 157 36.15 -9.49 43.67
CA TYR A 157 35.44 -10.69 44.07
C TYR A 157 35.86 -11.17 45.47
N GLN A 158 37.17 -11.14 45.76
CA GLN A 158 37.70 -11.52 47.06
C GLN A 158 37.26 -10.57 48.17
N LEU A 159 37.27 -9.25 47.90
CA LEU A 159 36.74 -8.23 48.80
C LEU A 159 35.25 -8.47 49.10
N ASN A 160 34.44 -8.72 48.07
CA ASN A 160 33.02 -9.02 48.22
C ASN A 160 32.79 -10.31 49.03
N ARG A 161 33.60 -11.35 48.81
CA ARG A 161 33.50 -12.63 49.55
C ARG A 161 33.89 -12.50 51.02
N ALA A 162 34.79 -11.58 51.36
CA ALA A 162 35.22 -11.34 52.74
C ALA A 162 34.10 -10.72 53.62
N GLY A 163 32.94 -10.36 53.04
CA GLY A 163 31.76 -9.90 53.78
C GLY A 163 31.92 -8.51 54.43
N GLN A 164 33.06 -7.86 54.23
CA GLN A 164 33.28 -6.47 54.55
C GLN A 164 32.93 -5.66 53.31
N HIS A 165 31.76 -5.03 53.30
CA HIS A 165 31.48 -3.93 52.38
C HIS A 165 32.37 -2.72 52.73
N ASN A 166 33.70 -2.87 52.60
CA ASN A 166 34.67 -1.81 52.75
C ASN A 166 34.65 -1.00 51.45
N SER A 167 33.75 -0.03 51.38
CA SER A 167 33.66 0.91 50.25
C SER A 167 34.99 1.60 49.97
N GLU A 168 35.80 1.86 51.00
CA GLU A 168 37.15 2.43 50.88
C GLU A 168 38.10 1.48 50.13
N GLY A 169 38.07 0.17 50.44
CA GLY A 169 38.91 -0.82 49.77
C GLY A 169 38.55 -0.99 48.30
N GLU A 170 37.25 -1.01 47.99
CA GLU A 170 36.75 -1.03 46.61
C GLU A 170 37.19 0.23 45.85
N GLN A 171 37.09 1.42 46.45
CA GLN A 171 37.52 2.68 45.83
C GLN A 171 39.04 2.73 45.57
N VAL A 172 39.86 2.18 46.47
CA VAL A 172 41.32 2.11 46.26
C VAL A 172 41.64 1.22 45.04
N VAL A 173 40.99 0.06 44.92
CA VAL A 173 41.15 -0.80 43.74
C VAL A 173 40.70 -0.07 42.47
N LEU A 174 39.55 0.59 42.50
CA LEU A 174 39.05 1.31 41.33
C LEU A 174 39.92 2.49 40.92
N SER A 175 40.49 3.23 41.87
CA SER A 175 41.40 4.33 41.57
C SER A 175 42.72 3.83 40.97
N TYR A 176 43.25 2.72 41.47
CA TYR A 176 44.47 2.11 40.93
C TYR A 176 44.26 1.56 39.50
N PHE A 177 43.14 0.87 39.26
CA PHE A 177 42.78 0.32 37.95
C PHE A 177 42.04 1.32 37.05
N SER A 178 42.11 2.62 37.32
CA SER A 178 41.41 3.65 36.54
C SER A 178 41.81 3.66 35.06
N GLY A 179 43.06 3.30 34.75
CA GLY A 179 43.54 3.13 33.37
C GLY A 179 42.80 2.06 32.58
N VAL A 180 42.24 1.02 33.23
CA VAL A 180 41.45 -0.03 32.57
C VAL A 180 40.13 0.52 32.01
N GLY A 181 39.55 1.52 32.68
CA GLY A 181 38.36 2.22 32.18
C GLY A 181 38.67 2.99 30.91
N GLN A 182 39.77 3.76 30.91
CA GLN A 182 40.23 4.54 29.75
C GLN A 182 40.54 3.64 28.55
N LEU A 183 41.29 2.56 28.76
CA LEU A 183 41.59 1.59 27.70
C LEU A 183 40.34 0.92 27.12
N ASN A 184 39.31 0.66 27.94
CA ASN A 184 38.03 0.15 27.45
C ASN A 184 37.34 1.17 26.53
N GLU A 185 37.35 2.45 26.89
CA GLU A 185 36.74 3.52 26.09
C GLU A 185 37.50 3.72 24.77
N GLU A 186 38.83 3.72 24.81
CA GLU A 186 39.70 3.82 23.63
C GLU A 186 39.53 2.62 22.69
N LEU A 187 39.55 1.40 23.22
CA LEU A 187 39.32 0.19 22.42
C LEU A 187 37.91 0.21 21.84
N ALA A 188 36.89 0.59 22.61
CA ALA A 188 35.53 0.70 22.11
C ALA A 188 35.44 1.74 20.97
N LYS A 189 36.10 2.88 21.09
CA LYS A 189 36.15 3.90 20.04
C LYS A 189 36.76 3.34 18.74
N GLU A 190 37.93 2.69 18.81
CA GLU A 190 38.54 2.07 17.64
C GLU A 190 37.66 0.96 17.05
N LEU A 191 36.99 0.16 17.87
CA LEU A 191 36.02 -0.85 17.39
C LEU A 191 34.89 -0.19 16.59
N TRP A 192 34.29 0.90 17.10
CA TRP A 192 33.20 1.59 16.41
C TRP A 192 33.67 2.29 15.13
N ASP A 193 34.89 2.83 15.11
CA ASP A 193 35.50 3.40 13.90
C ASP A 193 35.75 2.33 12.83
N VAL A 194 36.21 1.14 13.22
CA VAL A 194 36.36 -0.02 12.32
C VAL A 194 35.00 -0.49 11.78
N ILE A 195 33.97 -0.60 12.62
CA ILE A 195 32.62 -1.00 12.16
C ILE A 195 32.03 0.07 11.22
N THR A 196 32.23 1.35 11.52
CA THR A 196 31.77 2.48 10.66
C THR A 196 32.42 2.45 9.27
N CYS A 197 33.70 2.07 9.21
CA CYS A 197 34.45 1.87 7.97
C CYS A 197 34.29 0.46 7.38
N GLY A 198 33.32 -0.35 7.84
CA GLY A 198 33.20 -1.76 7.45
C GLY A 198 33.17 -1.98 5.94
N LEU A 199 32.37 -1.21 5.19
CA LEU A 199 32.25 -1.36 3.73
C LEU A 199 33.57 -1.08 2.98
N THR A 200 34.38 -0.12 3.46
CA THR A 200 35.66 0.21 2.83
C THR A 200 36.74 -0.78 3.21
N LEU A 201 36.80 -1.18 4.48
CA LEU A 201 37.77 -2.15 4.99
C LEU A 201 37.57 -3.52 4.35
N VAL A 202 36.34 -4.02 4.31
CA VAL A 202 36.04 -5.33 3.72
C VAL A 202 36.42 -5.41 2.24
N LYS A 203 36.38 -4.28 1.51
CA LYS A 203 36.81 -4.20 0.11
C LYS A 203 38.34 -4.16 -0.06
N GLN A 204 39.06 -3.58 0.90
CA GLN A 204 40.52 -3.40 0.83
C GLN A 204 41.27 -4.53 1.56
N ASP A 205 41.05 -4.66 2.85
CA ASP A 205 41.57 -5.71 3.72
C ASP A 205 40.60 -5.98 4.89
N PRO A 206 39.90 -7.14 4.89
CA PRO A 206 38.92 -7.46 5.92
C PRO A 206 39.53 -7.81 7.28
N ALA A 207 40.86 -7.95 7.41
CA ALA A 207 41.49 -8.46 8.63
C ALA A 207 41.15 -7.65 9.90
N LEU A 208 41.17 -6.31 9.80
CA LEU A 208 40.82 -5.43 10.92
C LEU A 208 39.33 -5.52 11.27
N PHE A 209 38.46 -5.59 10.27
CA PHE A 209 37.01 -5.72 10.48
C PHE A 209 36.66 -7.06 11.15
N VAL A 210 37.23 -8.16 10.66
CA VAL A 210 37.08 -9.49 11.27
C VAL A 210 37.62 -9.52 12.69
N SER A 211 38.74 -8.84 12.96
CA SER A 211 39.30 -8.71 14.31
C SER A 211 38.34 -8.02 15.27
N ALA A 212 37.70 -6.93 14.84
CA ALA A 212 36.67 -6.26 15.64
C ALA A 212 35.47 -7.17 15.94
N ILE A 213 34.91 -7.84 14.92
CA ILE A 213 33.78 -8.77 15.09
C ILE A 213 34.14 -9.92 16.02
N ARG A 214 35.37 -10.46 15.93
CA ARG A 214 35.85 -11.52 16.84
C ARG A 214 35.91 -11.06 18.30
N ILE A 215 36.33 -9.81 18.55
CA ILE A 215 36.35 -9.23 19.89
C ILE A 215 34.91 -9.12 20.42
N ILE A 216 33.99 -8.60 19.61
CA ILE A 216 32.57 -8.47 19.98
C ILE A 216 31.97 -9.84 20.33
N GLU A 217 32.16 -10.86 19.50
CA GLU A 217 31.65 -12.21 19.78
C GLU A 217 32.34 -12.90 20.96
N ARG A 218 33.57 -12.52 21.27
CA ARG A 218 34.25 -13.00 22.47
C ARG A 218 33.65 -12.36 23.73
N GLU A 219 33.44 -11.05 23.70
CA GLU A 219 32.85 -10.30 24.82
C GLU A 219 31.41 -10.72 25.11
N GLU A 220 30.58 -10.97 24.09
CA GLU A 220 29.22 -11.48 24.30
C GLU A 220 29.18 -12.87 24.91
N ARG A 221 30.13 -13.74 24.53
CA ARG A 221 30.25 -15.06 25.15
C ARG A 221 30.67 -14.96 26.62
N ILE A 222 31.54 -14.02 26.96
CA ILE A 222 31.93 -13.75 28.35
C ILE A 222 30.72 -13.25 29.14
N ASP A 223 29.96 -12.30 28.59
CA ASP A 223 28.74 -11.78 29.21
C ASP A 223 27.72 -12.90 29.47
N GLN A 224 27.51 -13.79 28.48
CA GLN A 224 26.61 -14.93 28.63
C GLN A 224 27.05 -15.88 29.77
N ILE A 225 28.34 -16.25 29.83
CA ILE A 225 28.89 -17.13 30.87
C ILE A 225 28.71 -16.50 32.26
N ILE A 226 28.98 -15.19 32.40
CA ILE A 226 28.83 -14.47 33.66
C ILE A 226 27.36 -14.48 34.12
N LEU A 227 26.42 -14.20 33.21
CA LEU A 227 24.99 -14.16 33.52
C LEU A 227 24.44 -15.56 33.89
N GLU A 228 24.89 -16.62 33.23
CA GLU A 228 24.52 -18.00 33.60
C GLU A 228 25.06 -18.38 35.00
N GLY A 229 26.29 -17.95 35.33
CA GLY A 229 26.93 -18.17 36.63
C GLY A 229 26.37 -17.37 37.81
N GLN A 230 25.65 -16.27 37.56
CA GLN A 230 25.07 -15.40 38.62
C GLN A 230 24.07 -16.12 39.52
N SER A 231 23.44 -17.19 39.04
CA SER A 231 22.51 -18.01 39.84
C SER A 231 23.19 -18.65 41.05
N GLN A 232 24.52 -18.81 41.01
CA GLN A 232 25.34 -19.43 42.07
C GLN A 232 26.16 -18.42 42.89
N HIS A 233 26.48 -17.24 42.34
CA HIS A 233 27.33 -16.23 42.98
C HIS A 233 26.75 -14.81 42.84
N LYS A 234 26.61 -14.07 43.96
CA LYS A 234 26.07 -12.68 44.01
C LYS A 234 27.04 -11.59 43.52
N PHE A 235 28.10 -11.94 42.78
CA PHE A 235 29.08 -10.96 42.30
C PHE A 235 28.93 -10.75 40.80
N LEU A 236 28.78 -9.49 40.39
CA LEU A 236 28.77 -9.08 38.99
C LEU A 236 29.93 -8.09 38.78
N PRO A 237 30.88 -8.39 37.88
CA PRO A 237 31.94 -7.45 37.55
C PRO A 237 31.40 -6.12 37.02
N LEU A 238 32.12 -5.03 37.31
CA LEU A 238 31.70 -3.69 36.92
C LEU A 238 31.72 -3.53 35.40
N GLY A 239 30.66 -2.95 34.85
CA GLY A 239 30.51 -2.72 33.40
C GLY A 239 30.01 -3.93 32.60
N ARG A 240 29.62 -5.03 33.27
CA ARG A 240 29.03 -6.22 32.65
C ARG A 240 27.50 -6.27 32.87
N PRO A 241 26.71 -6.73 31.89
CA PRO A 241 27.09 -7.09 30.52
C PRO A 241 27.39 -5.85 29.65
N LYS A 242 28.40 -5.96 28.78
CA LYS A 242 28.83 -4.89 27.85
C LYS A 242 27.83 -4.71 26.69
N ASN A 243 27.10 -5.75 26.30
CA ASN A 243 26.09 -5.76 25.22
C ASN A 243 26.60 -5.16 23.90
N LEU A 244 27.82 -5.52 23.50
CA LEU A 244 28.49 -4.97 22.32
C LEU A 244 27.76 -5.31 21.02
N ARG A 245 27.15 -6.48 20.88
CA ARG A 245 26.42 -6.87 19.66
C ARG A 245 25.26 -5.93 19.37
N ARG A 246 24.49 -5.54 20.40
CA ARG A 246 23.42 -4.55 20.24
C ARG A 246 23.97 -3.19 19.80
N LYS A 247 25.13 -2.79 20.33
CA LYS A 247 25.80 -1.54 19.95
C LYS A 247 26.30 -1.56 18.51
N VAL A 248 26.79 -2.71 18.01
CA VAL A 248 27.18 -2.86 16.59
C VAL A 248 26.03 -2.48 15.67
N PHE A 249 24.84 -3.05 15.86
CA PHE A 249 23.69 -2.73 15.01
C PHE A 249 23.31 -1.25 15.06
N HIS A 250 23.43 -0.61 16.22
CA HIS A 250 23.19 0.82 16.35
C HIS A 250 24.26 1.67 15.63
N VAL A 251 25.52 1.27 15.69
CA VAL A 251 26.62 1.92 14.94
C VAL A 251 26.44 1.73 13.44
N LEU A 252 26.03 0.54 12.98
CA LEU A 252 25.70 0.27 11.58
C LEU A 252 24.53 1.14 11.10
N GLU A 253 23.47 1.27 11.90
CA GLU A 253 22.34 2.16 11.58
C GLU A 253 22.79 3.62 11.44
N ARG A 254 23.54 4.14 12.42
CA ARG A 254 24.01 5.53 12.43
C ARG A 254 24.99 5.81 11.30
N SER A 255 25.92 4.90 11.03
CA SER A 255 26.93 5.05 9.98
C SER A 255 26.30 4.98 8.59
N THR A 256 25.40 4.02 8.35
CA THR A 256 24.67 3.91 7.07
C THR A 256 23.82 5.17 6.84
N ALA A 257 23.10 5.66 7.85
CA ALA A 257 22.34 6.89 7.74
C ALA A 257 23.23 8.13 7.49
N ALA A 258 24.40 8.21 8.14
CA ALA A 258 25.34 9.31 7.93
C ALA A 258 25.96 9.28 6.52
N GLN A 259 26.34 8.09 6.02
CA GLN A 259 26.85 7.90 4.66
C GLN A 259 25.76 8.21 3.62
N PHE A 260 24.52 7.78 3.87
CA PHE A 260 23.39 8.10 3.02
C PHE A 260 23.18 9.62 2.94
N ARG A 261 23.13 10.31 4.09
CA ARG A 261 23.00 11.78 4.15
C ARG A 261 24.15 12.52 3.48
N ALA A 262 25.39 12.04 3.64
CA ALA A 262 26.54 12.65 2.96
C ALA A 262 26.47 12.54 1.43
N ARG A 263 25.70 11.57 0.91
CA ARG A 263 25.43 11.37 -0.52
C ARG A 263 24.15 12.05 -0.99
N GLN A 264 23.36 12.64 -0.09
CA GLN A 264 22.18 13.42 -0.46
C GLN A 264 22.64 14.71 -1.16
N THR A 265 22.03 15.01 -2.29
CA THR A 265 22.16 16.31 -2.94
C THR A 265 20.77 16.90 -3.03
N ASP A 266 20.59 18.12 -2.50
CA ASP A 266 19.34 18.88 -2.61
C ASP A 266 19.27 19.49 -4.01
N THR A 267 19.13 18.63 -5.02
CA THR A 267 19.05 19.04 -6.42
C THR A 267 17.62 18.93 -6.91
N LYS A 268 17.05 20.08 -7.27
CA LYS A 268 15.78 20.19 -8.01
C LYS A 268 16.02 20.28 -9.52
N GLY A 269 14.96 20.11 -10.28
CA GLY A 269 14.91 20.12 -11.74
C GLY A 269 15.62 18.90 -12.34
N PRO A 270 16.40 19.07 -13.42
CA PRO A 270 17.06 17.97 -14.12
C PRO A 270 18.09 17.21 -13.26
N GLY A 271 18.51 17.80 -12.12
CA GLY A 271 19.39 17.15 -11.16
C GLY A 271 18.74 16.00 -10.39
N LEU A 272 17.41 16.01 -10.21
CA LEU A 272 16.71 15.04 -9.38
C LEU A 272 16.82 13.61 -9.95
N ALA A 273 16.68 13.45 -11.26
CA ALA A 273 16.85 12.15 -11.92
C ALA A 273 18.27 11.59 -11.73
N ASN A 274 19.29 12.46 -11.86
CA ASN A 274 20.69 12.09 -11.63
C ASN A 274 20.94 11.73 -10.17
N HIS A 275 20.31 12.45 -9.23
CA HIS A 275 20.38 12.17 -7.80
C HIS A 275 19.78 10.79 -7.46
N LEU A 276 18.58 10.49 -7.96
CA LEU A 276 17.94 9.18 -7.79
C LEU A 276 18.77 8.04 -8.42
N GLY A 277 19.32 8.25 -9.63
CA GLY A 277 20.22 7.30 -10.28
C GLY A 277 21.54 7.10 -9.51
N ALA A 278 22.10 8.15 -8.92
CA ALA A 278 23.28 8.05 -8.06
C ALA A 278 22.97 7.27 -6.77
N LEU A 279 21.82 7.52 -6.13
CA LEU A 279 21.37 6.76 -4.97
C LEU A 279 21.19 5.27 -5.31
N GLN A 280 20.53 4.96 -6.43
CA GLN A 280 20.35 3.60 -6.93
C GLN A 280 21.69 2.87 -7.04
N ASN A 281 22.65 3.46 -7.76
CA ASN A 281 23.96 2.86 -7.98
C ASN A 281 24.76 2.69 -6.68
N ASN A 282 24.71 3.69 -5.79
CA ASN A 282 25.42 3.65 -4.52
C ASN A 282 24.87 2.56 -3.59
N ILE A 283 23.55 2.47 -3.44
CA ILE A 283 22.91 1.44 -2.61
C ILE A 283 23.19 0.05 -3.18
N LEU A 284 23.05 -0.12 -4.50
CA LEU A 284 23.32 -1.40 -5.15
C LEU A 284 24.78 -1.83 -4.96
N ASN A 285 25.73 -0.91 -5.10
CA ASN A 285 27.15 -1.20 -4.87
C ASN A 285 27.45 -1.58 -3.41
N ASP A 286 26.87 -0.87 -2.45
CA ASP A 286 27.02 -1.18 -1.02
C ASP A 286 26.47 -2.59 -0.73
N LEU A 287 25.26 -2.92 -1.23
CA LEU A 287 24.65 -4.23 -1.03
C LEU A 287 25.44 -5.36 -1.69
N LYS A 288 26.02 -5.14 -2.87
CA LYS A 288 26.93 -6.11 -3.52
C LYS A 288 28.17 -6.37 -2.65
N ILE A 289 28.81 -5.32 -2.13
CA ILE A 289 29.95 -5.46 -1.21
C ILE A 289 29.54 -6.24 0.05
N VAL A 290 28.36 -5.95 0.61
CA VAL A 290 27.87 -6.65 1.80
C VAL A 290 27.67 -8.14 1.50
N LYS A 291 26.98 -8.46 0.41
CA LYS A 291 26.69 -9.84 0.00
C LYS A 291 27.98 -10.63 -0.28
N ASP A 292 28.84 -10.11 -1.16
CA ASP A 292 29.96 -10.88 -1.70
C ASP A 292 31.11 -11.00 -0.69
N LEU A 293 31.32 -9.97 0.13
CA LEU A 293 32.51 -9.85 0.98
C LEU A 293 32.18 -9.81 2.49
N MET A 294 31.19 -9.01 2.90
CA MET A 294 30.94 -8.77 4.34
C MET A 294 30.23 -9.94 5.03
N VAL A 295 29.38 -10.68 4.31
CA VAL A 295 28.71 -11.89 4.84
C VAL A 295 29.72 -12.92 5.33
N GLN A 296 30.86 -13.06 4.66
CA GLN A 296 31.93 -14.01 5.05
C GLN A 296 32.69 -13.56 6.31
N CYS A 297 32.63 -12.27 6.65
CA CYS A 297 33.33 -11.68 7.79
C CYS A 297 32.52 -11.75 9.10
N CYS A 298 31.21 -12.00 9.01
CA CYS A 298 30.27 -11.94 10.13
C CYS A 298 29.68 -13.34 10.43
N PRO A 299 29.32 -13.64 11.69
CA PRO A 299 28.57 -14.85 12.01
C PRO A 299 27.18 -14.87 11.33
N PRO A 300 26.64 -16.06 10.96
CA PRO A 300 25.39 -16.16 10.21
C PRO A 300 24.18 -15.60 10.97
N HIS A 301 24.19 -15.66 12.30
CA HIS A 301 23.11 -15.16 13.15
C HIS A 301 23.02 -13.61 13.19
N TYR A 302 23.99 -12.89 12.61
CA TYR A 302 23.89 -11.43 12.46
C TYR A 302 22.91 -11.04 11.34
N ASN A 303 22.68 -11.93 10.37
CA ASN A 303 21.92 -11.66 9.16
C ASN A 303 22.27 -10.29 8.54
N ILE A 304 23.58 -10.08 8.31
CA ILE A 304 24.14 -8.75 8.01
C ILE A 304 23.61 -8.18 6.69
N LEU A 305 23.40 -9.03 5.68
CA LEU A 305 22.84 -8.62 4.40
C LEU A 305 21.42 -8.07 4.57
N GLN A 306 20.52 -8.82 5.22
CA GLN A 306 19.15 -8.35 5.48
C GLN A 306 19.15 -7.08 6.32
N THR A 307 20.05 -6.99 7.31
CA THR A 307 20.22 -5.78 8.12
C THR A 307 20.52 -4.57 7.24
N TYR A 308 21.51 -4.66 6.36
CA TYR A 308 21.85 -3.55 5.44
C TYR A 308 20.72 -3.23 4.47
N VAL A 309 20.03 -4.24 3.91
CA VAL A 309 18.85 -4.04 3.05
C VAL A 309 17.80 -3.20 3.78
N MET A 310 17.45 -3.57 5.02
CA MET A 310 16.47 -2.83 5.82
C MET A 310 16.95 -1.42 6.19
N LEU A 311 18.24 -1.24 6.48
CA LEU A 311 18.81 0.08 6.78
C LEU A 311 18.77 1.01 5.57
N HIS A 312 19.19 0.53 4.39
CA HIS A 312 19.12 1.29 3.15
C HIS A 312 17.66 1.61 2.77
N HIS A 313 16.75 0.64 2.91
CA HIS A 313 15.32 0.85 2.69
C HIS A 313 14.76 1.95 3.59
N LYS A 314 15.07 1.91 4.90
CA LYS A 314 14.64 2.94 5.86
C LYS A 314 15.21 4.32 5.52
N CYS A 315 16.49 4.41 5.17
CA CYS A 315 17.12 5.69 4.80
C CYS A 315 16.51 6.26 3.52
N LEU A 316 16.31 5.41 2.51
CA LEU A 316 15.71 5.81 1.23
C LEU A 316 14.25 6.23 1.39
N SER A 317 13.45 5.50 2.17
CA SER A 317 12.07 5.85 2.51
C SER A 317 11.98 7.23 3.17
N GLY A 318 12.83 7.49 4.17
CA GLY A 318 12.92 8.80 4.82
C GLY A 318 13.29 9.92 3.85
N HIS A 319 14.28 9.69 2.98
CA HIS A 319 14.70 10.68 1.98
C HIS A 319 13.63 10.96 0.93
N LEU A 320 12.88 9.94 0.49
CA LEU A 320 11.77 10.12 -0.45
C LEU A 320 10.61 10.89 0.21
N GLN A 321 10.36 10.67 1.49
CA GLN A 321 9.39 11.48 2.23
C GLN A 321 9.80 12.96 2.27
N ASP A 322 11.09 13.24 2.42
CA ASP A 322 11.63 14.60 2.35
C ASP A 322 11.44 15.19 0.93
N ILE A 323 11.74 14.43 -0.13
CA ILE A 323 11.50 14.86 -1.52
C ILE A 323 10.01 15.14 -1.78
N ILE A 324 9.10 14.29 -1.31
CA ILE A 324 7.65 14.47 -1.48
C ILE A 324 7.15 15.76 -0.82
N SER A 325 7.82 16.22 0.25
CA SER A 325 7.52 17.48 0.91
C SER A 325 7.94 18.71 0.11
N TRP A 326 8.86 18.56 -0.85
CA TRP A 326 9.31 19.67 -1.69
C TRP A 326 8.20 20.16 -2.61
N ASP A 327 8.36 21.41 -3.04
CA ASP A 327 7.64 21.96 -4.19
C ASP A 327 8.33 21.44 -5.46
N LEU A 328 7.64 20.53 -6.15
CA LEU A 328 8.12 19.76 -7.30
C LEU A 328 7.29 20.12 -8.53
N GLU A 329 7.96 20.29 -9.66
CA GLU A 329 7.34 20.47 -10.97
C GLU A 329 6.75 19.16 -11.51
N LYS A 330 5.84 19.25 -12.49
CA LYS A 330 5.20 18.08 -13.14
C LYS A 330 6.20 16.98 -13.53
N ASN A 331 7.32 17.35 -14.16
CA ASN A 331 8.33 16.41 -14.64
C ASN A 331 9.11 15.75 -13.49
N GLU A 332 9.34 16.49 -12.40
CA GLU A 332 9.99 15.95 -11.20
C GLU A 332 9.08 14.96 -10.49
N ILE A 333 7.79 15.30 -10.35
CA ILE A 333 6.78 14.41 -9.76
C ILE A 333 6.68 13.11 -10.58
N TYR A 334 6.64 13.20 -11.92
CA TYR A 334 6.70 12.04 -12.81
C TYR A 334 7.94 11.19 -12.52
N THR A 335 9.12 11.82 -12.46
CA THR A 335 10.39 11.12 -12.23
C THR A 335 10.36 10.33 -10.91
N VAL A 336 9.86 10.95 -9.83
CA VAL A 336 9.77 10.29 -8.51
C VAL A 336 8.74 9.15 -8.54
N LEU A 337 7.54 9.37 -9.09
CA LEU A 337 6.51 8.33 -9.20
C LEU A 337 7.00 7.12 -10.01
N ASN A 338 7.59 7.37 -11.18
CA ASN A 338 8.14 6.33 -12.04
C ASN A 338 9.26 5.56 -11.32
N TRP A 339 10.14 6.25 -10.61
CA TRP A 339 11.25 5.62 -9.90
C TRP A 339 10.77 4.73 -8.74
N ILE A 340 9.80 5.19 -7.95
CA ILE A 340 9.26 4.44 -6.81
C ILE A 340 8.50 3.18 -7.28
N LEU A 341 7.67 3.32 -8.33
CA LEU A 341 6.80 2.24 -8.77
C LEU A 341 7.52 1.23 -9.67
N HIS A 342 8.40 1.70 -10.56
CA HIS A 342 9.02 0.84 -11.56
C HIS A 342 10.48 0.53 -11.24
N VAL A 343 11.30 1.52 -10.87
CA VAL A 343 12.76 1.32 -10.74
C VAL A 343 13.14 0.59 -9.44
N TYR A 344 12.52 0.92 -8.31
CA TYR A 344 12.93 0.35 -7.02
C TYR A 344 12.81 -1.19 -6.97
N HIS A 345 11.71 -1.74 -7.48
CA HIS A 345 11.47 -3.19 -7.54
C HIS A 345 12.01 -3.86 -8.82
N SER A 346 12.63 -3.11 -9.74
CA SER A 346 13.11 -3.66 -11.01
C SER A 346 14.42 -4.44 -10.86
N PRO A 347 14.83 -5.18 -11.91
CA PRO A 347 16.16 -5.77 -12.03
C PRO A 347 17.31 -4.74 -12.02
N GLU A 348 17.01 -3.45 -12.10
CA GLU A 348 18.01 -2.39 -12.07
C GLU A 348 18.39 -2.01 -10.63
N MET A 349 17.61 -2.45 -9.62
CA MET A 349 17.84 -2.13 -8.21
C MET A 349 17.62 -3.33 -7.28
N MET A 350 16.45 -3.45 -6.61
CA MET A 350 16.28 -4.47 -5.57
C MET A 350 16.12 -5.88 -6.11
N ALA A 351 15.56 -6.06 -7.33
CA ALA A 351 15.47 -7.35 -7.99
C ALA A 351 16.67 -7.67 -8.89
N HIS A 352 17.81 -6.98 -8.66
CA HIS A 352 19.01 -7.17 -9.46
C HIS A 352 19.55 -8.61 -9.35
N PRO A 353 19.99 -9.25 -10.46
CA PRO A 353 20.46 -10.64 -10.46
C PRO A 353 21.54 -10.94 -9.41
N ASP A 354 22.48 -10.01 -9.23
CA ASP A 354 23.54 -10.13 -8.22
C ASP A 354 23.02 -10.15 -6.77
N LEU A 355 21.81 -9.69 -6.47
CA LEU A 355 21.23 -9.74 -5.11
C LEU A 355 20.36 -10.99 -4.91
N CYS A 356 19.74 -11.50 -5.97
CA CYS A 356 18.97 -12.74 -5.93
C CYS A 356 19.88 -13.98 -5.78
N PRO A 357 19.43 -15.06 -5.11
CA PRO A 357 18.16 -15.21 -4.39
C PRO A 357 18.20 -14.74 -2.92
N ASP A 358 19.31 -14.14 -2.45
CA ASP A 358 19.54 -13.87 -1.03
C ASP A 358 18.69 -12.73 -0.46
N VAL A 359 18.23 -11.80 -1.32
CA VAL A 359 17.31 -10.73 -0.96
C VAL A 359 15.93 -11.04 -1.51
N ASP A 360 14.96 -11.24 -0.61
CA ASP A 360 13.55 -11.40 -0.98
C ASP A 360 12.87 -10.03 -1.15
N VAL A 361 12.69 -9.63 -2.41
CA VAL A 361 12.03 -8.38 -2.77
C VAL A 361 10.55 -8.37 -2.36
N SER A 362 9.91 -9.54 -2.30
CA SER A 362 8.48 -9.65 -1.93
C SER A 362 8.23 -9.42 -0.44
N ALA A 363 9.25 -9.62 0.40
CA ALA A 363 9.19 -9.35 1.83
C ALA A 363 9.42 -7.86 2.18
N LEU A 364 9.84 -7.03 1.21
CA LEU A 364 10.04 -5.60 1.43
C LEU A 364 8.69 -4.88 1.50
N VAL A 365 8.54 -4.05 2.53
CA VAL A 365 7.38 -3.16 2.68
C VAL A 365 7.42 -2.08 1.58
N PRO A 366 6.27 -1.53 1.15
CA PRO A 366 6.25 -0.40 0.24
C PRO A 366 7.15 0.75 0.73
N LEU A 367 7.91 1.33 -0.21
CA LEU A 367 8.95 2.32 0.07
C LEU A 367 8.38 3.63 0.65
N ILE A 368 7.16 3.97 0.26
CA ILE A 368 6.39 5.08 0.81
C ILE A 368 5.03 4.56 1.27
N SER A 369 4.39 5.28 2.19
CA SER A 369 3.03 4.95 2.62
C SER A 369 2.04 5.17 1.47
N GLN A 370 0.91 4.46 1.53
CA GLN A 370 -0.17 4.66 0.56
C GLN A 370 -0.66 6.12 0.53
N ASP A 371 -0.76 6.77 1.69
CA ASP A 371 -1.12 8.19 1.82
C ASP A 371 -0.10 9.11 1.12
N ALA A 372 1.21 8.87 1.30
CA ALA A 372 2.24 9.64 0.61
C ALA A 372 2.20 9.44 -0.92
N GLN A 373 1.89 8.22 -1.38
CA GLN A 373 1.71 7.94 -2.80
C GLN A 373 0.50 8.67 -3.39
N GLU A 374 -0.65 8.61 -2.71
CA GLU A 374 -1.88 9.31 -3.11
C GLU A 374 -1.66 10.83 -3.12
N GLN A 375 -0.95 11.38 -2.13
CA GLN A 375 -0.55 12.80 -2.13
C GLN A 375 0.30 13.18 -3.34
N LEU A 376 1.29 12.35 -3.69
CA LEU A 376 2.16 12.61 -4.84
C LEU A 376 1.38 12.50 -6.18
N GLN A 377 0.48 11.53 -6.31
CA GLN A 377 -0.41 11.41 -7.46
C GLN A 377 -1.35 12.63 -7.59
N ASN A 378 -1.95 13.08 -6.49
CA ASN A 378 -2.80 14.27 -6.47
C ASN A 378 -2.02 15.54 -6.86
N LYS A 379 -0.77 15.69 -6.37
CA LYS A 379 0.13 16.78 -6.79
C LYS A 379 0.39 16.73 -8.31
N TYR A 380 0.66 15.54 -8.86
CA TYR A 380 0.86 15.36 -10.30
C TYR A 380 -0.38 15.79 -11.10
N VAL A 381 -1.55 15.28 -10.73
CA VAL A 381 -2.82 15.56 -11.42
C VAL A 381 -3.15 17.05 -11.36
N ASN A 382 -2.92 17.71 -10.22
CA ASN A 382 -3.14 19.15 -10.09
C ASN A 382 -2.14 19.97 -10.92
N ALA A 383 -0.86 19.62 -10.93
CA ALA A 383 0.14 20.29 -11.77
C ALA A 383 -0.19 20.11 -13.26
N LEU A 384 -0.64 18.92 -13.63
CA LEU A 384 -1.10 18.62 -14.99
C LEU A 384 -2.37 19.41 -15.34
N ARG A 385 -3.34 19.51 -14.44
CA ARG A 385 -4.56 20.32 -14.62
C ARG A 385 -4.22 21.76 -15.00
N VAL A 386 -3.34 22.40 -14.24
CA VAL A 386 -2.91 23.78 -14.50
C VAL A 386 -2.24 23.90 -15.88
N SER A 387 -1.36 22.96 -16.22
CA SER A 387 -0.68 22.94 -17.52
C SER A 387 -1.65 22.70 -18.69
N VAL A 388 -2.62 21.80 -18.53
CA VAL A 388 -3.63 21.48 -19.53
C VAL A 388 -4.54 22.68 -19.77
N SER A 389 -4.99 23.33 -18.69
CA SER A 389 -5.84 24.53 -18.76
C SER A 389 -5.14 25.70 -19.47
N ASP A 390 -3.90 26.01 -19.10
CA ASP A 390 -3.09 27.05 -19.75
C ASP A 390 -2.82 26.74 -21.22
N TRP A 391 -2.58 25.47 -21.55
CA TRP A 391 -2.34 25.06 -22.93
C TRP A 391 -3.60 25.13 -23.79
N MET A 392 -4.75 24.67 -23.30
CA MET A 392 -6.05 24.80 -24.00
C MET A 392 -6.40 26.28 -24.22
N GLN A 393 -6.11 27.14 -23.24
CA GLN A 393 -6.30 28.58 -23.37
C GLN A 393 -5.42 29.17 -24.48
N LYS A 394 -4.14 28.82 -24.54
CA LYS A 394 -3.23 29.27 -25.61
C LYS A 394 -3.63 28.74 -26.99
N ALA A 395 -4.06 27.48 -27.08
CA ALA A 395 -4.53 26.89 -28.33
C ALA A 395 -5.77 27.65 -28.84
N LEU A 396 -6.69 28.01 -27.95
CA LEU A 396 -7.84 28.84 -28.28
C LEU A 396 -7.45 30.25 -28.69
N ASP A 397 -6.53 30.90 -27.97
CA ASP A 397 -6.09 32.25 -28.32
C ASP A 397 -5.41 32.27 -29.69
N ALA A 398 -4.69 31.22 -30.06
CA ALA A 398 -4.15 31.06 -31.40
C ALA A 398 -5.26 30.94 -32.46
N GLU A 399 -6.25 30.07 -32.23
CA GLU A 399 -7.39 29.88 -33.14
C GLU A 399 -8.22 31.17 -33.31
N VAL A 400 -8.48 31.90 -32.22
CA VAL A 400 -9.18 33.19 -32.27
C VAL A 400 -8.39 34.23 -33.07
N ASN A 401 -7.07 34.30 -32.90
CA ASN A 401 -6.25 35.20 -33.72
C ASN A 401 -6.28 34.83 -35.20
N ASP A 402 -6.38 33.53 -35.51
CA ASP A 402 -6.48 33.05 -36.88
C ASP A 402 -7.82 33.43 -37.54
N TRP A 403 -8.92 33.47 -36.78
CA TRP A 403 -10.22 33.93 -37.30
C TRP A 403 -10.27 35.39 -37.74
N TYR A 404 -9.42 36.24 -37.17
CA TYR A 404 -9.34 37.65 -37.55
C TYR A 404 -8.33 37.91 -38.67
N ARG A 405 -7.77 36.87 -39.29
CA ARG A 405 -6.94 37.00 -40.49
C ARG A 405 -7.81 37.21 -41.73
N ASP A 406 -7.34 38.01 -42.68
CA ASP A 406 -7.97 38.22 -43.99
C ASP A 406 -7.73 37.04 -44.97
N GLU A 407 -7.62 35.81 -44.46
CA GLU A 407 -7.35 34.59 -45.23
C GLU A 407 -8.54 33.61 -45.08
N GLU A 408 -8.90 32.91 -46.16
CA GLU A 408 -9.96 31.89 -46.09
C GLU A 408 -9.50 30.69 -45.22
N PRO A 409 -10.37 30.13 -44.36
CA PRO A 409 -10.02 28.97 -43.55
C PRO A 409 -9.69 27.74 -44.41
N GLU A 410 -8.82 26.89 -43.88
CA GLU A 410 -8.46 25.63 -44.53
C GLU A 410 -9.69 24.73 -44.72
N SER A 411 -9.79 24.16 -45.92
CA SER A 411 -10.89 23.27 -46.32
C SER A 411 -10.36 21.84 -46.49
N ASP A 412 -11.15 20.86 -46.07
CA ASP A 412 -10.85 19.45 -46.32
C ASP A 412 -11.11 19.05 -47.79
N HIS A 413 -10.89 17.76 -48.11
CA HIS A 413 -11.11 17.22 -49.45
C HIS A 413 -12.58 17.29 -49.91
N GLU A 414 -13.51 17.51 -49.00
CA GLU A 414 -14.95 17.64 -49.27
C GLU A 414 -15.41 19.11 -49.31
N GLY A 415 -14.51 20.06 -49.06
CA GLY A 415 -14.77 21.50 -49.07
C GLY A 415 -15.36 22.03 -47.77
N TYR A 416 -15.29 21.28 -46.67
CA TYR A 416 -15.68 21.74 -45.34
C TYR A 416 -14.52 22.45 -44.65
N PHE A 417 -14.81 23.60 -44.05
CA PHE A 417 -13.85 24.30 -43.19
C PHE A 417 -13.61 23.52 -41.90
N HIS A 418 -12.35 23.28 -41.57
CA HIS A 418 -11.97 22.58 -40.34
C HIS A 418 -11.23 23.51 -39.37
N SER A 419 -11.51 23.35 -38.08
CA SER A 419 -10.74 23.99 -37.01
C SER A 419 -9.61 23.06 -36.57
N SER A 420 -8.44 23.63 -36.32
CA SER A 420 -7.29 22.87 -35.80
C SER A 420 -7.46 22.56 -34.30
N LEU A 421 -8.24 23.37 -33.59
CA LEU A 421 -8.40 23.33 -32.14
C LEU A 421 -8.87 21.96 -31.59
N PRO A 422 -9.89 21.26 -32.13
CA PRO A 422 -10.32 19.97 -31.59
C PRO A 422 -9.22 18.90 -31.71
N VAL A 423 -8.48 18.89 -32.81
CA VAL A 423 -7.37 17.94 -33.03
C VAL A 423 -6.24 18.22 -32.05
N ILE A 424 -5.84 19.49 -31.92
CA ILE A 424 -4.80 19.97 -31.01
C ILE A 424 -5.14 19.61 -29.55
N VAL A 425 -6.36 19.89 -29.10
CA VAL A 425 -6.80 19.59 -27.72
C VAL A 425 -6.87 18.08 -27.46
N THR A 426 -7.50 17.31 -28.36
CA THR A 426 -7.64 15.85 -28.17
C THR A 426 -6.30 15.15 -28.18
N GLN A 427 -5.40 15.51 -29.09
CA GLN A 427 -4.04 14.95 -29.13
C GLN A 427 -3.27 15.25 -27.85
N MET A 428 -3.28 16.49 -27.37
CA MET A 428 -2.58 16.86 -26.13
C MET A 428 -3.12 16.10 -24.91
N LEU A 429 -4.44 15.93 -24.81
CA LEU A 429 -5.04 15.13 -23.74
C LEU A 429 -4.65 13.66 -23.83
N GLU A 430 -4.67 13.08 -25.04
CA GLU A 430 -4.26 11.70 -25.29
C GLU A 430 -2.80 11.44 -24.88
N GLU A 431 -1.89 12.33 -25.27
CA GLU A 431 -0.47 12.25 -24.90
C GLU A 431 -0.27 12.24 -23.37
N ASN A 432 -0.98 13.11 -22.65
CA ASN A 432 -0.87 13.17 -21.19
C ASN A 432 -1.51 11.96 -20.48
N VAL A 433 -2.60 11.40 -21.04
CA VAL A 433 -3.20 10.15 -20.55
C VAL A 433 -2.25 8.97 -20.77
N GLN A 434 -1.56 8.93 -21.92
CA GLN A 434 -0.60 7.87 -22.22
C GLN A 434 0.58 7.89 -21.26
N VAL A 435 1.15 9.07 -20.96
CA VAL A 435 2.23 9.22 -19.97
C VAL A 435 1.78 8.76 -18.58
N ALA A 436 0.54 9.07 -18.17
CA ALA A 436 0.00 8.61 -16.90
C ALA A 436 -0.22 7.09 -16.85
N ALA A 437 -0.59 6.48 -17.98
CA ALA A 437 -0.78 5.04 -18.11
C ALA A 437 0.52 4.25 -17.97
N GLU A 438 1.65 4.82 -18.38
CA GLU A 438 2.98 4.22 -18.16
C GLU A 438 3.34 4.11 -16.68
N ILE A 439 2.90 5.07 -15.85
CA ILE A 439 3.15 5.05 -14.40
C ILE A 439 2.21 4.06 -13.69
N SER A 440 0.90 4.24 -13.84
CA SER A 440 -0.06 3.30 -13.24
C SER A 440 -1.47 3.45 -13.82
N PRO A 441 -2.27 2.36 -13.85
CA PRO A 441 -3.68 2.43 -14.24
C PRO A 441 -4.49 3.39 -13.37
N ALA A 442 -4.22 3.45 -12.07
CA ALA A 442 -4.90 4.36 -11.15
C ALA A 442 -4.65 5.83 -11.48
N LEU A 443 -3.40 6.18 -11.80
CA LEU A 443 -3.06 7.55 -12.21
C LEU A 443 -3.68 7.90 -13.57
N ARG A 444 -3.67 6.98 -14.53
CA ARG A 444 -4.36 7.14 -15.81
C ARG A 444 -5.83 7.51 -15.59
N ASP A 445 -6.54 6.77 -14.75
CA ASP A 445 -7.96 6.99 -14.52
C ASP A 445 -8.22 8.36 -13.87
N GLN A 446 -7.37 8.78 -12.93
CA GLN A 446 -7.43 10.14 -12.36
C GLN A 446 -7.18 11.23 -13.40
N VAL A 447 -6.21 11.03 -14.30
CA VAL A 447 -5.90 11.99 -15.38
C VAL A 447 -7.03 12.06 -16.40
N VAL A 448 -7.68 10.94 -16.74
CA VAL A 448 -8.86 10.93 -17.63
C VAL A 448 -10.02 11.71 -17.00
N ILE A 449 -10.31 11.49 -15.71
CA ILE A 449 -11.36 12.23 -15.00
C ILE A 449 -11.05 13.74 -14.98
N MET A 450 -9.81 14.11 -14.65
CA MET A 450 -9.37 15.50 -14.65
C MET A 450 -9.47 16.12 -16.05
N ALA A 451 -9.04 15.41 -17.10
CA ALA A 451 -9.09 15.87 -18.48
C ALA A 451 -10.54 16.14 -18.94
N LEU A 452 -11.47 15.25 -18.60
CA LEU A 452 -12.89 15.43 -18.92
C LEU A 452 -13.49 16.64 -18.18
N GLN A 453 -13.14 16.84 -16.90
CA GLN A 453 -13.58 17.98 -16.11
C GLN A 453 -13.04 19.31 -16.65
N GLU A 454 -11.78 19.35 -17.05
CA GLU A 454 -11.16 20.54 -17.65
C GLU A 454 -11.74 20.83 -19.03
N LEU A 455 -11.98 19.80 -19.85
CA LEU A 455 -12.64 19.95 -21.15
C LEU A 455 -14.07 20.47 -20.97
N GLU A 456 -14.82 19.92 -20.02
CA GLU A 456 -16.15 20.40 -19.66
C GLU A 456 -16.12 21.87 -19.25
N THR A 457 -15.23 22.25 -18.33
CA THR A 457 -15.05 23.63 -17.86
C THR A 457 -14.68 24.58 -19.01
N PHE A 458 -13.77 24.16 -19.89
CA PHE A 458 -13.37 24.90 -21.07
C PHE A 458 -14.54 25.15 -22.02
N LEU A 459 -15.38 24.15 -22.28
CA LEU A 459 -16.57 24.26 -23.13
C LEU A 459 -17.67 25.14 -22.48
N TYR A 460 -17.95 24.96 -21.18
CA TYR A 460 -18.99 25.73 -20.48
C TYR A 460 -18.64 27.21 -20.32
N SER A 461 -17.39 27.53 -19.98
CA SER A 461 -16.93 28.92 -19.87
C SER A 461 -17.10 29.70 -21.17
N ARG A 462 -17.21 29.00 -22.31
CA ARG A 462 -17.15 29.58 -23.65
C ARG A 462 -18.46 29.44 -24.43
N ARG A 463 -19.52 28.84 -23.86
CA ARG A 463 -20.89 28.87 -24.42
C ARG A 463 -21.44 30.30 -24.63
N GLY A 464 -20.84 31.32 -24.00
CA GLY A 464 -21.18 32.74 -24.17
C GLY A 464 -20.34 33.50 -25.20
N THR A 465 -19.32 32.87 -25.79
CA THR A 465 -18.56 33.41 -26.93
C THR A 465 -18.94 32.59 -28.15
N GLU A 466 -19.11 33.22 -29.30
CA GLU A 466 -19.67 32.69 -30.57
C GLU A 466 -18.83 31.56 -31.22
N LEU A 467 -18.48 30.51 -30.47
CA LEU A 467 -17.64 29.38 -30.86
C LEU A 467 -18.41 28.24 -31.54
N PHE A 468 -19.66 28.48 -31.95
CA PHE A 468 -20.54 27.43 -32.47
C PHE A 468 -20.54 27.27 -34.00
N LEU A 469 -19.71 28.02 -34.72
CA LEU A 469 -19.75 28.06 -36.19
C LEU A 469 -18.45 27.66 -36.89
N VAL A 470 -17.60 26.85 -36.27
CA VAL A 470 -16.43 26.26 -36.97
C VAL A 470 -16.42 24.74 -36.85
N SER A 471 -17.49 24.12 -37.35
CA SER A 471 -17.41 22.84 -38.04
C SER A 471 -18.71 22.65 -38.80
N MET A 472 -18.67 22.84 -40.12
CA MET A 472 -19.83 22.68 -41.01
C MET A 472 -20.21 21.19 -41.14
N SER A 473 -20.60 20.56 -40.05
CA SER A 473 -21.18 19.21 -40.09
C SER A 473 -22.57 19.27 -40.74
N VAL A 474 -22.94 18.17 -41.42
CA VAL A 474 -24.26 18.02 -42.06
C VAL A 474 -25.41 18.30 -41.08
N CYS A 475 -25.24 17.97 -39.79
CA CYS A 475 -26.23 18.24 -38.75
C CYS A 475 -26.39 19.73 -38.43
N LEU A 476 -25.29 20.50 -38.42
CA LEU A 476 -25.34 21.95 -38.18
C LEU A 476 -26.01 22.70 -39.34
N ARG A 477 -25.74 22.26 -40.58
CA ARG A 477 -26.39 22.80 -41.77
C ARG A 477 -27.90 22.60 -41.73
N GLN A 478 -28.37 21.40 -41.39
CA GLN A 478 -29.80 21.12 -41.23
C GLN A 478 -30.40 21.99 -40.14
N PHE A 479 -29.76 22.07 -38.97
CA PHE A 479 -30.22 22.91 -37.87
C PHE A 479 -30.36 24.39 -38.26
N LEU A 480 -29.34 24.97 -38.92
CA LEU A 480 -29.37 26.37 -39.37
C LEU A 480 -30.47 26.62 -40.42
N LEU A 481 -30.71 25.66 -41.33
CA LEU A 481 -31.77 25.78 -42.33
C LEU A 481 -33.17 25.68 -41.69
N VAL A 482 -33.38 24.80 -40.71
CA VAL A 482 -34.63 24.69 -39.96
C VAL A 482 -34.89 25.99 -39.19
N GLU A 483 -33.90 26.48 -38.43
CA GLU A 483 -34.07 27.68 -37.61
C GLU A 483 -34.22 28.94 -38.48
N GLY A 484 -33.47 29.03 -39.58
CA GLY A 484 -33.61 30.11 -40.55
C GLY A 484 -35.01 30.14 -41.20
N LEU A 485 -35.57 28.97 -41.55
CA LEU A 485 -36.94 28.87 -42.05
C LEU A 485 -37.95 29.27 -40.97
N ARG A 486 -37.77 28.77 -39.73
CA ARG A 486 -38.66 29.10 -38.61
C ARG A 486 -38.74 30.61 -38.37
N LEU A 487 -37.59 31.29 -38.28
CA LEU A 487 -37.52 32.75 -38.12
C LEU A 487 -38.19 33.48 -39.30
N LEU A 488 -38.00 32.99 -40.53
CA LEU A 488 -38.65 33.57 -41.71
C LEU A 488 -40.18 33.44 -41.66
N ILE A 489 -40.70 32.29 -41.20
CA ILE A 489 -42.15 32.06 -41.04
C ILE A 489 -42.72 32.96 -39.94
N ILE A 490 -42.03 33.07 -38.80
CA ILE A 490 -42.41 33.97 -37.70
C ILE A 490 -42.52 35.40 -38.22
N GLU A 491 -41.47 35.91 -38.89
CA GLU A 491 -41.46 37.27 -39.42
C GLU A 491 -42.54 37.50 -40.49
N TYR A 492 -42.83 36.48 -41.33
CA TYR A 492 -43.89 36.55 -42.33
C TYR A 492 -45.27 36.73 -41.69
N VAL A 493 -45.62 35.88 -40.72
CA VAL A 493 -46.93 35.92 -40.03
C VAL A 493 -47.04 37.14 -39.13
N GLN A 494 -45.97 37.51 -38.43
CA GLN A 494 -45.91 38.73 -37.63
C GLN A 494 -46.14 39.98 -38.50
N THR A 495 -45.49 40.07 -39.66
CA THR A 495 -45.70 41.18 -40.60
C THR A 495 -47.15 41.26 -41.08
N LEU A 496 -47.81 40.13 -41.29
CA LEU A 496 -49.23 40.06 -41.64
C LEU A 496 -50.11 40.60 -40.51
N MET A 497 -49.83 40.22 -39.26
CA MET A 497 -50.61 40.62 -38.08
C MET A 497 -50.39 42.08 -37.66
N LEU A 498 -49.18 42.63 -37.86
CA LEU A 498 -48.85 44.01 -37.51
C LEU A 498 -49.31 45.03 -38.55
N LYS A 499 -49.28 44.68 -39.84
CA LYS A 499 -49.82 45.55 -40.89
C LYS A 499 -51.34 45.53 -40.75
N LYS A 500 -51.95 46.65 -40.34
CA LYS A 500 -53.40 46.89 -40.18
C LYS A 500 -54.20 46.71 -41.49
N MET A 501 -54.11 45.53 -42.09
CA MET A 501 -54.79 45.10 -43.29
C MET A 501 -56.16 44.58 -42.86
N VAL A 502 -57.20 44.97 -43.58
CA VAL A 502 -58.56 44.46 -43.37
C VAL A 502 -59.11 44.17 -44.75
N CYS A 503 -59.48 42.92 -45.00
CA CYS A 503 -60.10 42.51 -46.25
C CYS A 503 -61.55 43.00 -46.27
N LYS A 504 -61.88 43.91 -47.18
CA LYS A 504 -63.18 44.59 -47.20
C LYS A 504 -64.26 43.78 -47.91
N ASN A 505 -63.87 42.82 -48.73
CA ASN A 505 -64.77 42.00 -49.52
C ASN A 505 -64.18 40.59 -49.71
N PRO A 506 -65.01 39.60 -50.12
CA PRO A 506 -64.56 38.23 -50.36
C PRO A 506 -63.47 38.10 -51.42
N GLU A 507 -63.45 38.98 -52.44
CA GLU A 507 -62.43 38.95 -53.49
C GLU A 507 -61.03 39.33 -52.97
N GLU A 508 -60.94 40.31 -52.06
CA GLU A 508 -59.69 40.69 -51.39
C GLU A 508 -59.18 39.55 -50.50
N ARG A 509 -60.07 38.86 -49.77
CA ARG A 509 -59.69 37.70 -48.96
C ARG A 509 -59.15 36.55 -49.81
N GLU A 510 -59.81 36.24 -50.93
CA GLU A 510 -59.34 35.19 -51.83
C GLU A 510 -57.96 35.55 -52.41
N LYS A 511 -57.73 36.82 -52.79
CA LYS A 511 -56.42 37.26 -53.30
C LYS A 511 -55.31 37.14 -52.24
N VAL A 512 -55.60 37.49 -50.98
CA VAL A 512 -54.62 37.41 -49.87
C VAL A 512 -54.32 35.94 -49.53
N SER A 513 -55.35 35.09 -49.38
CA SER A 513 -55.16 33.68 -49.06
C SER A 513 -54.45 32.92 -50.20
N GLU A 514 -54.82 33.16 -51.47
CA GLU A 514 -54.11 32.58 -52.61
C GLU A 514 -52.64 33.00 -52.64
N ARG A 515 -52.34 34.25 -52.29
CA ARG A 515 -50.96 34.74 -52.25
C ARG A 515 -50.17 34.05 -51.15
N MET A 516 -50.72 33.96 -49.95
CA MET A 516 -50.10 33.25 -48.82
C MET A 516 -49.85 31.77 -49.13
N SER A 517 -50.84 31.10 -49.74
CA SER A 517 -50.68 29.72 -50.20
C SER A 517 -49.55 29.58 -51.22
N ARG A 518 -49.44 30.49 -52.20
CA ARG A 518 -48.34 30.51 -53.17
C ARG A 518 -46.98 30.74 -52.52
N ASP A 519 -46.90 31.69 -51.59
CA ASP A 519 -45.66 32.00 -50.87
C ASP A 519 -45.21 30.79 -50.04
N SER A 520 -46.13 30.09 -49.34
CA SER A 520 -45.82 28.85 -48.60
C SER A 520 -45.19 27.77 -49.49
N VAL A 521 -45.74 27.53 -50.68
CA VAL A 521 -45.17 26.56 -51.65
C VAL A 521 -43.80 27.01 -52.17
N GLN A 522 -43.61 28.30 -52.44
CA GLN A 522 -42.33 28.84 -52.90
C GLN A 522 -41.25 28.72 -51.84
N LEU A 523 -41.56 29.06 -50.58
CA LEU A 523 -40.65 28.91 -49.45
C LEU A 523 -40.24 27.45 -49.27
N ARG A 524 -41.20 26.52 -49.30
CA ARG A 524 -40.92 25.09 -49.27
C ARG A 524 -39.94 24.67 -50.37
N ALA A 525 -40.19 25.09 -51.61
CA ALA A 525 -39.33 24.74 -52.74
C ALA A 525 -37.91 25.34 -52.65
N ILE A 526 -37.77 26.56 -52.09
CA ILE A 526 -36.46 27.19 -51.88
C ILE A 526 -35.67 26.42 -50.83
N PHE A 527 -36.24 26.15 -49.66
CA PHE A 527 -35.51 25.48 -48.58
C PHE A 527 -35.21 24.00 -48.90
N HIS A 528 -36.08 23.33 -49.65
CA HIS A 528 -35.78 21.99 -50.16
C HIS A 528 -34.59 22.01 -51.15
N LYS A 529 -34.49 23.01 -52.02
CA LYS A 529 -33.32 23.19 -52.90
C LYS A 529 -32.03 23.52 -52.13
N LEU A 530 -32.15 24.17 -50.98
CA LEU A 530 -31.01 24.44 -50.08
C LEU A 530 -30.59 23.18 -49.30
N GLY A 531 -31.33 22.07 -49.43
CA GLY A 531 -31.03 20.78 -48.84
C GLY A 531 -31.74 20.52 -47.51
N LEU A 532 -32.81 21.26 -47.18
CA LEU A 532 -33.62 20.99 -45.98
C LEU A 532 -34.63 19.88 -46.26
N ASP A 533 -34.53 18.79 -45.49
CA ASP A 533 -35.46 17.67 -45.52
C ASP A 533 -36.61 17.94 -44.51
N ASP A 534 -37.86 17.61 -44.86
CA ASP A 534 -39.06 17.77 -44.01
C ASP A 534 -39.38 19.19 -43.46
N CYS A 535 -39.44 20.19 -44.34
CA CYS A 535 -39.86 21.56 -43.98
C CYS A 535 -41.39 21.80 -43.97
N ASP A 536 -42.20 20.75 -44.07
CA ASP A 536 -43.66 20.86 -44.23
C ASP A 536 -44.33 21.41 -42.96
N HIS A 537 -43.86 21.03 -41.78
CA HIS A 537 -44.45 21.48 -40.52
C HIS A 537 -44.38 23.00 -40.35
N LEU A 538 -43.22 23.64 -40.63
CA LEU A 538 -43.02 25.09 -40.57
C LEU A 538 -43.78 25.84 -41.68
N THR A 539 -43.67 25.38 -42.93
CA THR A 539 -44.33 26.07 -44.06
C THR A 539 -45.85 25.96 -44.00
N SER A 540 -46.37 24.92 -43.34
CA SER A 540 -47.81 24.73 -43.16
C SER A 540 -48.48 25.76 -42.25
N VAL A 541 -47.72 26.52 -41.44
CA VAL A 541 -48.26 27.63 -40.62
C VAL A 541 -48.93 28.67 -41.52
N ILE A 542 -48.23 29.09 -42.58
CA ILE A 542 -48.77 30.05 -43.57
C ILE A 542 -50.00 29.45 -44.27
N SER A 543 -49.98 28.16 -44.56
CA SER A 543 -51.11 27.47 -45.19
C SER A 543 -52.34 27.45 -44.29
N SER A 544 -52.17 27.14 -43.00
CA SER A 544 -53.28 27.10 -42.03
C SER A 544 -53.84 28.50 -41.73
N VAL A 545 -53.01 29.54 -41.67
CA VAL A 545 -53.51 30.93 -41.58
C VAL A 545 -54.24 31.35 -42.86
N SER A 546 -53.73 30.93 -44.02
CA SER A 546 -54.39 31.18 -45.31
C SER A 546 -55.77 30.51 -45.40
N GLU A 547 -55.93 29.28 -44.91
CA GLU A 547 -57.20 28.54 -44.88
C GLU A 547 -58.25 29.27 -44.02
N LEU A 548 -57.85 29.77 -42.85
CA LEU A 548 -58.71 30.58 -41.97
C LEU A 548 -59.22 31.87 -42.66
N LEU A 549 -58.35 32.54 -43.44
CA LEU A 549 -58.74 33.74 -44.19
C LEU A 549 -59.64 33.42 -45.40
N ARG A 550 -59.47 32.24 -46.01
CA ARG A 550 -60.18 31.81 -47.21
C ARG A 550 -61.62 31.35 -46.93
N LEU A 551 -61.85 30.75 -45.76
CA LEU A 551 -63.14 30.16 -45.40
C LEU A 551 -64.29 31.14 -45.68
N THR A 552 -65.30 30.75 -46.46
CA THR A 552 -66.39 31.67 -46.85
C THR A 552 -67.52 31.74 -45.82
N ASP A 553 -67.80 30.62 -45.15
CA ASP A 553 -68.88 30.50 -44.17
C ASP A 553 -68.39 30.89 -42.76
N THR A 554 -68.90 32.00 -42.24
CA THR A 554 -68.52 32.50 -40.91
C THR A 554 -69.02 31.61 -39.77
N SER A 555 -70.03 30.75 -40.01
CA SER A 555 -70.52 29.81 -38.99
C SER A 555 -69.54 28.66 -38.70
N LEU A 556 -68.61 28.40 -39.62
CA LEU A 556 -67.59 27.35 -39.49
C LEU A 556 -66.26 27.86 -38.89
N LEU A 557 -66.13 29.17 -38.63
CA LEU A 557 -64.90 29.76 -38.08
C LEU A 557 -64.47 29.14 -36.75
N GLY A 558 -65.42 28.76 -35.89
CA GLY A 558 -65.11 28.12 -34.61
C GLY A 558 -64.42 26.76 -34.78
N LEU A 559 -64.80 26.00 -35.81
CA LEU A 559 -64.16 24.72 -36.12
C LEU A 559 -62.77 24.89 -36.71
N GLU A 560 -62.59 25.87 -37.61
CA GLU A 560 -61.30 26.15 -38.23
C GLU A 560 -60.28 26.67 -37.21
N VAL A 561 -60.70 27.57 -36.31
CA VAL A 561 -59.87 28.06 -35.20
C VAL A 561 -59.55 26.91 -34.23
N SER A 562 -60.48 26.02 -33.93
CA SER A 562 -60.21 24.83 -33.10
C SER A 562 -59.18 23.89 -33.76
N GLY A 563 -59.25 23.71 -35.08
CA GLY A 563 -58.24 22.99 -35.86
C GLY A 563 -56.87 23.67 -35.81
N LEU A 564 -56.84 25.00 -35.90
CA LEU A 564 -55.61 25.80 -35.81
C LEU A 564 -54.96 25.69 -34.42
N VAL A 565 -55.74 25.78 -33.35
CA VAL A 565 -55.26 25.62 -31.96
C VAL A 565 -54.77 24.20 -31.71
N THR A 566 -55.45 23.19 -32.27
CA THR A 566 -55.01 21.78 -32.15
C THR A 566 -53.66 21.56 -32.84
N LYS A 567 -53.42 22.23 -33.96
CA LYS A 567 -52.18 22.13 -34.74
C LYS A 567 -51.05 23.00 -34.17
N TYR A 568 -51.40 24.14 -33.58
CA TYR A 568 -50.48 25.12 -32.99
C TYR A 568 -50.99 25.53 -31.61
N PRO A 569 -50.68 24.75 -30.55
CA PRO A 569 -51.21 24.98 -29.20
C PRO A 569 -50.71 26.27 -28.54
N ASP A 570 -49.71 26.94 -29.11
CA ASP A 570 -49.15 28.19 -28.61
C ASP A 570 -49.77 29.46 -29.23
N ILE A 571 -50.84 29.32 -30.02
CA ILE A 571 -51.62 30.45 -30.53
C ILE A 571 -52.53 31.04 -29.45
N SER A 572 -52.46 32.36 -29.22
CA SER A 572 -53.28 33.06 -28.22
C SER A 572 -54.61 33.56 -28.80
N ASP A 573 -55.51 33.94 -27.90
CA ASP A 573 -56.75 34.66 -28.22
C ASP A 573 -56.44 36.00 -28.92
N GLU A 574 -55.35 36.69 -28.56
CA GLU A 574 -54.88 37.90 -29.23
C GLU A 574 -54.51 37.63 -30.69
N HIS A 575 -53.77 36.55 -30.99
CA HIS A 575 -53.42 36.16 -32.35
C HIS A 575 -54.67 35.88 -33.19
N VAL A 576 -55.62 35.13 -32.63
CA VAL A 576 -56.89 34.82 -33.32
C VAL A 576 -57.72 36.08 -33.54
N SER A 577 -57.81 36.98 -32.56
CA SER A 577 -58.54 38.25 -32.68
C SER A 577 -58.00 39.11 -33.83
N VAL A 578 -56.68 39.19 -33.99
CA VAL A 578 -56.04 39.93 -35.11
C VAL A 578 -56.31 39.26 -36.46
N LEU A 579 -56.29 37.93 -36.54
CA LEU A 579 -56.65 37.22 -37.78
C LEU A 579 -58.12 37.47 -38.17
N LEU A 580 -59.02 37.52 -37.19
CA LEU A 580 -60.43 37.88 -37.42
C LEU A 580 -60.59 39.36 -37.83
N ASP A 581 -59.76 40.28 -37.32
CA ASP A 581 -59.70 41.67 -37.77
C ASP A 581 -59.25 41.78 -39.23
N ILE A 582 -58.20 41.03 -39.61
CA ILE A 582 -57.70 40.99 -40.99
C ILE A 582 -58.77 40.47 -41.96
N ARG A 583 -59.61 39.53 -41.51
CA ARG A 583 -60.68 38.94 -42.30
C ARG A 583 -61.83 39.91 -42.61
N GLY A 584 -62.14 40.84 -41.70
CA GLY A 584 -63.00 42.00 -41.92
C GLY A 584 -64.52 41.78 -42.04
N ASP A 585 -65.01 40.53 -42.07
CA ASP A 585 -66.44 40.19 -42.23
C ASP A 585 -67.09 39.53 -41.00
N VAL A 586 -66.38 39.48 -39.89
CA VAL A 586 -66.80 38.76 -38.68
C VAL A 586 -67.61 39.70 -37.77
N SER A 587 -68.86 39.36 -37.49
CA SER A 587 -69.72 40.11 -36.56
C SER A 587 -69.25 39.94 -35.10
N LYS A 588 -69.68 40.84 -34.20
CA LYS A 588 -69.34 40.75 -32.78
C LYS A 588 -69.81 39.44 -32.14
N ASP A 589 -71.00 38.97 -32.53
CA ASP A 589 -71.58 37.74 -31.98
C ASP A 589 -70.76 36.51 -32.40
N VAL A 590 -70.38 36.42 -33.68
CA VAL A 590 -69.54 35.31 -34.19
C VAL A 590 -68.13 35.36 -33.57
N ARG A 591 -67.55 36.54 -33.39
CA ARG A 591 -66.26 36.70 -32.70
C ARG A 591 -66.32 36.18 -31.27
N GLY A 592 -67.36 36.55 -30.52
CA GLY A 592 -67.56 36.10 -29.14
C GLY A 592 -67.63 34.57 -29.06
N THR A 593 -68.42 33.94 -29.93
CA THR A 593 -68.51 32.47 -29.99
C THR A 593 -67.17 31.81 -30.32
N VAL A 594 -66.39 32.35 -31.26
CA VAL A 594 -65.09 31.78 -31.63
C VAL A 594 -64.06 31.89 -30.50
N LEU A 595 -63.99 33.03 -29.81
CA LEU A 595 -63.06 33.22 -28.69
C LEU A 595 -63.46 32.40 -27.45
N GLU A 596 -64.76 32.28 -27.14
CA GLU A 596 -65.25 31.39 -26.08
C GLU A 596 -64.93 29.91 -26.37
N MET A 597 -65.04 29.50 -27.63
CA MET A 597 -64.64 28.14 -28.05
C MET A 597 -63.12 27.92 -27.96
N LEU A 598 -62.31 28.97 -28.09
CA LEU A 598 -60.86 28.89 -27.92
C LEU A 598 -60.47 28.69 -26.45
N GLU A 599 -61.07 29.47 -25.53
CA GLU A 599 -60.86 29.32 -24.09
C GLU A 599 -61.19 27.91 -23.57
N GLN A 600 -62.20 27.26 -24.16
CA GLN A 600 -62.61 25.90 -23.79
C GLN A 600 -61.68 24.80 -24.34
N ASN A 601 -60.83 25.10 -25.33
CA ASN A 601 -59.99 24.13 -26.04
C ASN A 601 -58.48 24.34 -25.86
N THR A 602 -58.05 25.18 -24.92
CA THR A 602 -56.63 25.42 -24.63
C THR A 602 -55.94 24.13 -24.14
N GLN A 603 -55.02 23.60 -24.93
CA GLN A 603 -54.20 22.41 -24.59
C GLN A 603 -52.78 22.84 -24.21
N LEU A 604 -52.14 22.09 -23.30
CA LEU A 604 -50.73 22.28 -23.01
C LEU A 604 -49.89 21.76 -24.19
N PRO A 605 -48.88 22.51 -24.67
CA PRO A 605 -48.01 22.03 -25.73
C PRO A 605 -47.26 20.75 -25.32
N PRO A 606 -47.03 19.80 -26.25
CA PRO A 606 -46.17 18.63 -26.02
C PRO A 606 -44.75 19.00 -25.56
N GLU A 607 -44.05 18.12 -24.84
CA GLU A 607 -42.68 18.38 -24.33
C GLU A 607 -41.65 18.70 -25.45
N ASP A 608 -41.84 18.16 -26.66
CA ASP A 608 -40.96 18.39 -27.82
C ASP A 608 -41.50 19.45 -28.81
N TYR A 609 -42.51 20.24 -28.42
CA TYR A 609 -43.09 21.26 -29.30
C TYR A 609 -42.20 22.51 -29.38
N GLN A 610 -41.79 22.88 -30.60
CA GLN A 610 -41.08 24.14 -30.84
C GLN A 610 -42.10 25.27 -31.06
N PRO A 611 -42.16 26.29 -30.19
CA PRO A 611 -43.12 27.39 -30.32
C PRO A 611 -42.94 28.15 -31.64
N ILE A 612 -44.01 28.74 -32.17
CA ILE A 612 -43.99 29.60 -33.36
C ILE A 612 -44.78 30.88 -33.07
N PHE A 613 -46.01 30.74 -32.58
CA PHE A 613 -46.89 31.85 -32.26
C PHE A 613 -46.48 32.60 -30.99
N THR A 614 -45.85 31.93 -30.01
CA THR A 614 -45.33 32.63 -28.82
C THR A 614 -44.33 33.74 -29.18
N ASP A 615 -43.58 33.56 -30.27
CA ASP A 615 -42.58 34.52 -30.75
C ASP A 615 -43.17 35.55 -31.74
N ILE A 616 -44.45 35.44 -32.10
CA ILE A 616 -45.13 36.38 -33.00
C ILE A 616 -45.76 37.50 -32.17
N VAL A 617 -45.26 38.73 -32.36
CA VAL A 617 -45.82 39.90 -31.66
C VAL A 617 -47.07 40.42 -32.37
N VAL A 618 -48.15 40.60 -31.61
CA VAL A 618 -49.41 41.18 -32.11
C VAL A 618 -49.72 42.56 -31.51
N PRO A 619 -50.51 43.40 -32.21
CA PRO A 619 -50.94 44.70 -31.67
C PRO A 619 -51.83 44.54 -30.43
N ALA A 620 -51.55 45.30 -29.37
CA ALA A 620 -52.34 45.27 -28.14
C ALA A 620 -53.83 45.61 -28.40
N PRO A 621 -54.78 44.93 -27.73
CA PRO A 621 -56.20 45.19 -27.88
C PRO A 621 -56.53 46.63 -27.44
N ALA A 622 -57.32 47.36 -28.24
CA ALA A 622 -57.79 48.68 -27.86
C ALA A 622 -58.74 48.57 -26.66
N LEU A 623 -58.30 49.06 -25.49
CA LEU A 623 -59.11 49.04 -24.26
C LEU A 623 -60.42 49.83 -24.45
N PRO A 624 -61.56 49.36 -23.90
CA PRO A 624 -62.89 49.96 -24.13
C PRO A 624 -63.10 51.40 -23.61
N PHE A 625 -62.08 52.09 -23.09
CA PHE A 625 -62.20 53.39 -22.42
C PHE A 625 -61.41 54.55 -23.05
N CYS A 626 -60.87 54.41 -24.26
CA CYS A 626 -60.26 55.55 -24.94
C CYS A 626 -61.30 56.38 -25.71
N LEU A 627 -61.52 57.64 -25.28
CA LEU A 627 -62.34 58.63 -25.99
C LEU A 627 -61.87 58.80 -27.45
N PRO A 628 -62.77 59.10 -28.42
CA PRO A 628 -62.37 59.31 -29.80
C PRO A 628 -61.42 60.50 -29.91
N ALA A 629 -60.30 60.34 -30.62
CA ALA A 629 -59.46 61.44 -31.02
C ALA A 629 -60.30 62.44 -31.85
N VAL A 630 -60.45 63.65 -31.33
CA VAL A 630 -61.04 64.79 -32.02
C VAL A 630 -60.24 65.04 -33.31
N ARG A 631 -60.92 65.05 -34.46
CA ARG A 631 -60.36 65.57 -35.70
C ARG A 631 -60.20 67.09 -35.55
N CYS A 632 -58.97 67.59 -35.49
CA CYS A 632 -58.72 69.01 -35.74
C CYS A 632 -58.88 69.29 -37.24
N ALA A 633 -59.77 70.25 -37.56
CA ALA A 633 -59.79 70.97 -38.83
C ALA A 633 -58.98 72.26 -38.68
#